data_AF-A0A0C2MF75-F1
#
_entry.id   AF-A0A0C2MF75-F1
#
_cell.length_a   1.000
_cell.length_b   1.000
_cell.length_c   1.000
_cell.angle_alpha   90.00
_cell.angle_beta   90.00
_cell.angle_gamma   90.00
#
_symmetry.space_group_name_H-M   'P 1'
#
loop_
_entity.id
_entity.type
_entity.pdbx_description
1 polymer ?
#
loop_
_entity_poly.entity_id
_entity_poly.type
_entity_poly.pdbx_seq_one_letter_code
_entity_poly.pdbx_strand_id
1 'polypeptide(L)'
;MGAINLGLQGRSNEQLSHFLNEDLDELYNIIDIKHSRTARKFINLRFRAQEVSNSNAGFFSSCYIYKNYSRIARIVFDHFEFQFNISDPKKSTRSMNEWVSGWVHEPVRDMLQDSIPSDNRLVFIYTFNFHLDWIMSFDPRFTKQDIFVDDKNRVLLVPMMNKIGRYRIFDSTGYGYTILFQPSNDRKFYSAIVLPREEYSVNDVLNIFKVPQII
;
A
#
# COMPACT_ATOMS: atom_id res chain seq x y z
N MET A 1 5.94 4.85 -6.91
CA MET A 1 6.28 4.71 -8.34
C MET A 1 6.07 6.01 -9.13
N GLY A 2 4.90 6.66 -9.11
CA GLY A 2 4.70 7.94 -9.83
C GLY A 2 5.74 9.02 -9.48
N ALA A 3 6.05 9.20 -8.20
CA ALA A 3 7.10 10.13 -7.77
C ALA A 3 8.50 9.79 -8.33
N ILE A 4 8.83 8.50 -8.44
CA ILE A 4 10.08 8.06 -9.06
C ILE A 4 10.06 8.40 -10.55
N ASN A 5 8.96 8.08 -11.26
CA ASN A 5 8.81 8.34 -12.69
C ASN A 5 9.05 9.81 -13.05
N LEU A 6 8.51 10.73 -12.25
CA LEU A 6 8.68 12.17 -12.41
C LEU A 6 10.17 12.61 -12.41
N GLY A 7 11.05 11.86 -11.76
CA GLY A 7 12.50 12.13 -11.72
C GLY A 7 13.31 11.37 -12.76
N LEU A 8 12.70 10.43 -13.49
CA LEU A 8 13.37 9.64 -14.54
C LEU A 8 13.38 10.40 -15.86
N GLN A 9 14.35 10.07 -16.72
CA GLN A 9 14.45 10.57 -18.08
C GLN A 9 14.81 9.44 -19.05
N GLY A 10 14.59 9.68 -20.35
CA GLY A 10 14.91 8.74 -21.42
C GLY A 10 14.22 7.38 -21.25
N ARG A 11 14.94 6.30 -21.58
CA ARG A 11 14.37 4.94 -21.62
C ARG A 11 13.72 4.50 -20.30
N SER A 12 14.28 4.86 -19.15
CA SER A 12 13.73 4.48 -17.85
C SER A 12 12.40 5.17 -17.56
N ASN A 13 12.26 6.43 -17.97
CA ASN A 13 10.98 7.15 -17.91
C ASN A 13 9.96 6.48 -18.84
N GLU A 14 10.30 6.26 -20.10
CA GLU A 14 9.38 5.65 -21.09
C GLU A 14 8.82 4.30 -20.59
N GLN A 15 9.68 3.44 -20.05
CA GLN A 15 9.28 2.14 -19.52
C GLN A 15 8.30 2.27 -18.35
N LEU A 16 8.58 3.16 -17.41
CA LEU A 16 7.75 3.32 -16.22
C LEU A 16 6.47 4.13 -16.50
N SER A 17 6.53 5.13 -17.37
CA SER A 17 5.35 5.85 -17.91
C SER A 17 4.40 4.89 -18.62
N HIS A 18 4.92 4.00 -19.49
CA HIS A 18 4.11 2.96 -20.13
C HIS A 18 3.48 2.01 -19.12
N PHE A 19 4.25 1.55 -18.11
CA PHE A 19 3.72 0.69 -17.05
C PHE A 19 2.62 1.36 -16.22
N LEU A 20 2.79 2.64 -15.89
CA LEU A 20 1.79 3.43 -15.15
C LEU A 20 0.61 3.86 -16.03
N ASN A 21 0.74 3.72 -17.35
CA ASN A 21 -0.15 4.26 -18.36
C ASN A 21 -0.42 5.77 -18.15
N GLU A 22 0.63 6.52 -17.84
CA GLU A 22 0.60 7.95 -17.55
C GLU A 22 1.92 8.61 -17.95
N ASP A 23 1.85 9.79 -18.56
CA ASP A 23 3.01 10.66 -18.82
C ASP A 23 3.07 11.73 -17.73
N LEU A 24 4.17 11.77 -16.97
CA LEU A 24 4.38 12.71 -15.89
C LEU A 24 5.28 13.89 -16.28
N ASP A 25 5.94 13.84 -17.44
CA ASP A 25 6.83 14.90 -17.89
C ASP A 25 6.05 16.17 -18.25
N GLU A 26 4.76 16.04 -18.60
CA GLU A 26 3.85 17.17 -18.79
C GLU A 26 3.81 18.11 -17.58
N LEU A 27 4.02 17.59 -16.36
CA LEU A 27 3.89 18.35 -15.12
C LEU A 27 4.98 19.41 -14.94
N TYR A 28 6.10 19.30 -15.64
CA TYR A 28 7.16 20.32 -15.62
C TYR A 28 6.80 21.57 -16.41
N ASN A 29 5.89 21.44 -17.39
CA ASN A 29 5.56 22.51 -18.34
C ASN A 29 4.27 23.26 -17.98
N ILE A 30 3.58 22.85 -16.90
CA ILE A 30 2.26 23.39 -16.53
C ILE A 30 2.40 24.45 -15.44
N ILE A 31 1.79 25.62 -15.69
CA ILE A 31 1.75 26.74 -14.73
C ILE A 31 0.90 26.36 -13.51
N ASP A 32 -0.27 25.74 -13.72
CA ASP A 32 -1.13 25.22 -12.65
C ASP A 32 -1.21 23.68 -12.67
N ILE A 33 -0.26 23.07 -11.94
CA ILE A 33 -0.13 21.61 -11.80
C ILE A 33 -1.45 20.96 -11.33
N LYS A 34 -2.26 21.66 -10.51
CA LYS A 34 -3.48 21.07 -9.93
C LYS A 34 -4.58 20.85 -10.97
N HIS A 35 -4.51 21.52 -12.12
CA HIS A 35 -5.46 21.31 -13.21
C HIS A 35 -5.05 20.22 -14.21
N SER A 36 -3.80 19.75 -14.16
CA SER A 36 -3.36 18.58 -14.95
C SER A 36 -4.27 17.38 -14.67
N ARG A 37 -4.60 16.64 -15.73
CA ARG A 37 -5.35 15.38 -15.61
C ARG A 37 -4.53 14.35 -14.84
N THR A 38 -3.25 14.20 -15.18
CA THR A 38 -2.31 13.29 -14.53
C THR A 38 -2.15 13.63 -13.06
N ALA A 39 -1.91 14.90 -12.72
CA ALA A 39 -1.80 15.33 -11.33
C ALA A 39 -3.08 15.03 -10.53
N ARG A 40 -4.26 15.36 -11.08
CA ARG A 40 -5.54 15.06 -10.42
C ARG A 40 -5.74 13.57 -10.19
N LYS A 41 -5.36 12.72 -11.15
CA LYS A 41 -5.43 11.26 -11.00
C LYS A 41 -4.58 10.79 -9.81
N PHE A 42 -3.31 11.19 -9.74
CA PHE A 42 -2.43 10.78 -8.65
C PHE A 42 -2.83 11.38 -7.30
N ILE A 43 -3.26 12.64 -7.27
CA ILE A 43 -3.78 13.29 -6.05
C ILE A 43 -5.03 12.55 -5.56
N ASN A 44 -5.94 12.16 -6.46
CA ASN A 44 -7.13 11.40 -6.08
C ASN A 44 -6.77 10.02 -5.54
N LEU A 45 -5.89 9.27 -6.22
CA LEU A 45 -5.42 7.96 -5.75
C LEU A 45 -4.77 8.05 -4.37
N ARG A 46 -3.92 9.07 -4.16
CA ARG A 46 -3.28 9.34 -2.87
C ARG A 46 -4.33 9.64 -1.79
N PHE A 47 -5.26 10.55 -2.07
CA PHE A 47 -6.32 10.91 -1.14
C PHE A 47 -7.16 9.69 -0.75
N ARG A 48 -7.57 8.85 -1.72
CA ARG A 48 -8.31 7.61 -1.46
C ARG A 48 -7.53 6.63 -0.58
N ALA A 49 -6.22 6.47 -0.81
CA ALA A 49 -5.39 5.64 0.03
C ALA A 49 -5.28 6.20 1.46
N GLN A 50 -5.16 7.52 1.60
CA GLN A 50 -5.09 8.20 2.90
C GLN A 50 -6.43 8.24 3.65
N GLU A 51 -7.57 8.10 2.97
CA GLU A 51 -8.88 7.98 3.64
C GLU A 51 -9.00 6.69 4.46
N VAL A 52 -8.32 5.63 4.03
CA VAL A 52 -8.39 4.31 4.68
C VAL A 52 -7.18 4.03 5.57
N SER A 53 -6.05 4.70 5.34
CA SER A 53 -4.77 4.33 5.93
C SER A 53 -3.99 5.55 6.40
N ASN A 54 -3.17 5.36 7.44
CA ASN A 54 -2.06 6.25 7.72
C ASN A 54 -0.92 5.91 6.74
N SER A 55 -0.83 6.66 5.65
CA SER A 55 0.18 6.44 4.61
C SER A 55 0.99 7.67 4.26
N ASN A 56 2.30 7.46 4.12
CA ASN A 56 3.29 8.52 3.95
C ASN A 56 4.40 8.06 3.02
N ALA A 57 5.02 9.02 2.32
CA ALA A 57 6.17 8.77 1.47
C ALA A 57 7.37 9.57 1.98
N GLY A 58 8.52 8.91 2.07
CA GLY A 58 9.79 9.49 2.47
C GLY A 58 10.83 9.34 1.36
N PHE A 59 11.48 10.44 1.01
CA PHE A 59 12.61 10.49 0.10
C PHE A 59 13.85 10.83 0.90
N PHE A 60 14.81 9.91 0.91
CA PHE A 60 16.07 10.06 1.62
C PHE A 60 17.20 10.11 0.59
N SER A 61 18.01 11.15 0.64
CA SER A 61 19.09 11.37 -0.34
C SER A 61 20.35 11.92 0.34
N SER A 62 21.53 11.59 -0.18
CA SER A 62 22.77 12.27 0.19
C SER A 62 22.97 13.58 -0.59
N CYS A 63 22.34 13.71 -1.76
CA CYS A 63 22.46 14.87 -2.64
C CYS A 63 21.23 15.78 -2.62
N TYR A 64 21.43 17.00 -3.13
CA TYR A 64 20.36 17.98 -3.28
C TYR A 64 19.35 17.53 -4.35
N ILE A 65 18.06 17.58 -3.99
CA ILE A 65 16.96 17.29 -4.90
C ILE A 65 16.59 18.57 -5.66
N TYR A 66 16.48 18.50 -6.98
CA TYR A 66 16.15 19.66 -7.81
C TYR A 66 14.82 20.31 -7.39
N LYS A 67 14.84 21.63 -7.21
CA LYS A 67 13.70 22.42 -6.72
C LYS A 67 12.40 22.20 -7.50
N ASN A 68 12.48 22.07 -8.83
CA ASN A 68 11.30 21.85 -9.67
C ASN A 68 10.67 20.47 -9.42
N TYR A 69 11.49 19.43 -9.31
CA TYR A 69 11.03 18.10 -8.92
C TYR A 69 10.38 18.15 -7.54
N SER A 70 11.08 18.69 -6.52
CA SER A 70 10.55 18.76 -5.15
C SER A 70 9.21 19.49 -5.09
N ARG A 71 9.06 20.59 -5.84
CA ARG A 71 7.80 21.35 -5.93
C ARG A 71 6.65 20.48 -6.45
N ILE A 72 6.83 19.82 -7.59
CA ILE A 72 5.79 19.01 -8.23
C ILE A 72 5.49 17.78 -7.35
N ALA A 73 6.53 17.08 -6.92
CA ALA A 73 6.39 15.85 -6.16
C ALA A 73 5.68 16.08 -4.81
N ARG A 74 5.96 17.19 -4.11
CA ARG A 74 5.22 17.56 -2.88
C ARG A 74 3.75 17.82 -3.15
N ILE A 75 3.40 18.48 -4.25
CA ILE A 75 1.99 18.75 -4.60
C ILE A 75 1.25 17.45 -4.92
N VAL A 76 1.85 16.60 -5.76
CA VAL A 76 1.17 15.42 -6.34
C VAL A 76 1.24 14.20 -5.43
N PHE A 77 2.34 13.99 -4.73
CA PHE A 77 2.60 12.77 -3.94
C PHE A 77 2.69 13.00 -2.42
N ASP A 78 2.75 14.25 -1.96
CA ASP A 78 2.79 14.60 -0.52
C ASP A 78 3.86 13.83 0.26
N HIS A 79 5.08 13.84 -0.28
CA HIS A 79 6.21 13.16 0.34
C HIS A 79 7.05 14.12 1.21
N PHE A 80 7.73 13.52 2.18
CA PHE A 80 8.74 14.16 2.99
C PHE A 80 10.12 13.96 2.38
N GLU A 81 10.93 15.00 2.37
CA GLU A 81 12.31 14.96 1.88
C GLU A 81 13.28 15.05 3.06
N PHE A 82 14.24 14.15 3.09
CA PHE A 82 15.27 14.07 4.12
C PHE A 82 16.64 13.97 3.47
N GLN A 83 17.60 14.67 4.04
CA GLN A 83 19.00 14.50 3.69
C GLN A 83 19.68 13.61 4.74
N PHE A 84 20.36 12.56 4.30
CA PHE A 84 21.13 11.72 5.21
C PHE A 84 22.63 12.03 5.12
N ASN A 85 23.33 11.84 6.25
CA ASN A 85 24.76 12.04 6.35
C ASN A 85 25.49 10.72 6.03
N ILE A 86 26.12 10.65 4.86
CA ILE A 86 26.94 9.51 4.43
C ILE A 86 28.16 9.28 5.32
N SER A 87 28.66 10.30 6.02
CA SER A 87 29.79 10.17 6.95
C SER A 87 29.41 9.45 8.24
N ASP A 88 28.11 9.33 8.52
CA ASP A 88 27.57 8.54 9.62
C ASP A 88 26.38 7.70 9.12
N PRO A 89 26.66 6.63 8.34
CA PRO A 89 25.62 5.83 7.70
C PRO A 89 24.78 5.06 8.71
N LYS A 90 25.36 4.72 9.87
CA LYS A 90 24.64 4.05 10.97
C LYS A 90 23.57 4.97 11.56
N LYS A 91 23.94 6.20 11.91
CA LYS A 91 22.98 7.18 12.44
C LYS A 91 21.89 7.51 11.42
N SER A 92 22.29 7.68 10.16
CA SER A 92 21.34 7.93 9.06
C SER A 92 20.33 6.78 8.90
N THR A 93 20.80 5.53 8.91
CA THR A 93 19.95 4.34 8.83
C THR A 93 19.01 4.24 10.02
N ARG A 94 19.52 4.50 11.23
CA ARG A 94 18.71 4.56 12.44
C ARG A 94 17.60 5.60 12.33
N SER A 95 17.89 6.81 11.87
CA SER A 95 16.88 7.85 11.70
C SER A 95 15.82 7.48 10.64
N MET A 96 16.20 6.78 9.57
CA MET A 96 15.22 6.25 8.61
C MET A 96 14.30 5.20 9.24
N ASN A 97 14.85 4.23 9.97
CA ASN A 97 14.07 3.21 10.67
C ASN A 97 13.14 3.85 11.74
N GLU A 98 13.62 4.85 12.49
CA GLU A 98 12.82 5.61 13.45
C GLU A 98 11.66 6.37 12.76
N TRP A 99 11.92 7.00 11.61
CA TRP A 99 10.86 7.67 10.83
C TRP A 99 9.79 6.69 10.37
N VAL A 100 10.18 5.52 9.85
CA VAL A 100 9.24 4.47 9.43
C VAL A 100 8.41 3.97 10.62
N SER A 101 9.08 3.63 11.73
CA SER A 101 8.43 3.13 12.95
C SER A 101 7.40 4.11 13.49
N GLY A 102 7.69 5.42 13.44
CA GLY A 102 6.74 6.47 13.82
C GLY A 102 5.45 6.47 13.00
N TRP A 103 5.51 6.14 11.71
CA TRP A 103 4.32 6.11 10.84
C TRP A 103 3.52 4.82 10.90
N VAL A 104 4.19 3.68 11.10
CA VAL A 104 3.50 2.39 11.21
C VAL A 104 3.07 2.03 12.64
N HIS A 105 3.42 2.85 13.64
CA HIS A 105 3.12 2.62 15.07
C HIS A 105 3.59 1.27 15.61
N GLU A 106 4.56 0.65 14.92
CA GLU A 106 5.14 -0.64 15.23
C GLU A 106 6.66 -0.49 15.28
N PRO A 107 7.37 -1.20 16.16
CA PRO A 107 8.83 -1.19 16.18
C PRO A 107 9.37 -1.81 14.89
N VAL A 108 9.78 -0.98 13.93
CA VAL A 108 10.48 -1.44 12.74
C VAL A 108 11.96 -1.53 13.07
N ARG A 109 12.36 -2.66 13.65
CA ARG A 109 13.78 -2.98 13.86
C ARG A 109 14.34 -3.52 12.54
N ASP A 110 15.40 -2.88 12.06
CA ASP A 110 16.28 -3.39 11.01
C ASP A 110 15.65 -3.59 9.61
N MET A 111 14.59 -2.86 9.27
CA MET A 111 14.08 -2.86 7.88
C MET A 111 15.15 -2.36 6.90
N LEU A 112 15.93 -1.37 7.32
CA LEU A 112 17.04 -0.82 6.57
C LEU A 112 18.36 -1.20 7.23
N GLN A 113 19.31 -1.63 6.41
CA GLN A 113 20.67 -1.96 6.83
C GLN A 113 21.60 -0.75 6.73
N ASP A 114 22.63 -0.71 7.57
CA ASP A 114 23.63 0.37 7.65
C ASP A 114 24.36 0.66 6.33
N SER A 115 24.37 -0.30 5.40
CA SER A 115 24.99 -0.16 4.07
C SER A 115 24.15 0.64 3.08
N ILE A 116 22.94 1.07 3.44
CA ILE A 116 22.02 1.75 2.53
C ILE A 116 22.47 3.20 2.24
N PRO A 117 22.82 4.03 3.24
CA PRO A 117 23.37 5.36 3.00
C PRO A 117 24.71 5.29 2.27
N SER A 118 24.76 5.82 1.05
CA SER A 118 26.01 6.01 0.31
C SER A 118 25.91 7.21 -0.63
N ASP A 119 27.04 7.57 -1.24
CA ASP A 119 27.07 8.53 -2.34
C ASP A 119 26.15 8.08 -3.48
N ASN A 120 25.48 9.07 -4.08
CA ASN A 120 24.60 8.92 -5.24
C ASN A 120 23.45 7.91 -5.06
N ARG A 121 23.02 7.65 -3.81
CA ARG A 121 21.84 6.84 -3.54
C ARG A 121 20.68 7.69 -3.07
N LEU A 122 19.52 7.35 -3.62
CA LEU A 122 18.22 7.83 -3.20
C LEU A 122 17.41 6.63 -2.70
N VAL A 123 16.81 6.76 -1.53
CA VAL A 123 15.94 5.76 -0.94
C VAL A 123 14.54 6.32 -0.90
N PHE A 124 13.62 5.64 -1.59
CA PHE A 124 12.20 5.94 -1.54
C PHE A 124 11.51 4.93 -0.62
N ILE A 125 10.84 5.41 0.41
CA ILE A 125 10.10 4.58 1.35
C ILE A 125 8.64 5.02 1.32
N TYR A 126 7.74 4.08 1.10
CA TYR A 126 6.32 4.30 1.28
C TYR A 126 5.85 3.46 2.46
N THR A 127 5.31 4.12 3.49
CA THR A 127 4.71 3.46 4.65
C THR A 127 3.21 3.45 4.46
N PHE A 128 2.59 2.30 4.72
CA PHE A 128 1.15 2.14 4.66
C PHE A 128 0.71 1.34 5.89
N ASN A 129 -0.02 1.98 6.79
CA ASN A 129 -0.64 1.31 7.93
C ASN A 129 -2.15 1.51 7.87
N PHE A 130 -2.87 0.39 7.83
CA PHE A 130 -4.32 0.37 7.67
C PHE A 130 -4.93 -0.31 8.90
N HIS A 131 -5.92 0.36 9.50
CA HIS A 131 -6.72 -0.20 10.57
C HIS A 131 -8.19 -0.01 10.22
N LEU A 132 -8.94 -1.10 10.18
CA LEU A 132 -10.37 -1.09 9.90
C LEU A 132 -11.15 -1.64 11.06
N ASP A 133 -11.93 -0.78 11.69
CA ASP A 133 -12.94 -1.21 12.64
C ASP A 133 -14.17 -1.71 11.89
N TRP A 134 -14.61 -2.94 12.18
CA TRP A 134 -15.88 -3.46 11.70
C TRP A 134 -17.05 -2.77 12.41
N ILE A 135 -18.20 -2.60 11.74
CA ILE A 135 -19.43 -2.10 12.43
C ILE A 135 -19.74 -2.92 13.69
N MET A 136 -19.50 -4.23 13.60
CA MET A 136 -19.74 -5.16 14.67
C MET A 136 -18.59 -6.16 14.73
N SER A 137 -17.67 -5.91 15.66
CA SER A 137 -16.55 -6.79 15.98
C SER A 137 -17.02 -8.17 16.44
N PHE A 138 -16.10 -9.14 16.38
CA PHE A 138 -16.31 -10.46 16.96
C PHE A 138 -16.32 -10.34 18.48
N ASP A 139 -17.26 -11.03 19.13
CA ASP A 139 -17.27 -11.13 20.59
C ASP A 139 -16.23 -12.19 21.01
N PRO A 140 -15.20 -11.81 21.80
CA PRO A 140 -14.13 -12.73 22.18
C PRO A 140 -14.62 -13.99 22.89
N ARG A 141 -15.80 -13.96 23.52
CA ARG A 141 -16.41 -15.12 24.21
C ARG A 141 -16.82 -16.23 23.25
N PHE A 142 -17.02 -15.92 21.98
CA PHE A 142 -17.33 -16.91 20.94
C PHE A 142 -16.10 -17.36 20.16
N THR A 143 -14.92 -16.82 20.45
CA THR A 143 -13.66 -17.32 19.90
C THR A 143 -13.31 -18.64 20.56
N LYS A 144 -13.11 -19.69 19.76
CA LYS A 144 -12.80 -21.05 20.22
C LYS A 144 -11.66 -21.64 19.41
N GLN A 145 -10.96 -22.61 19.99
CA GLN A 145 -9.98 -23.39 19.23
C GLN A 145 -10.70 -24.23 18.18
N ASP A 146 -10.30 -24.10 16.91
CA ASP A 146 -10.88 -24.81 15.78
C ASP A 146 -9.80 -25.21 14.77
N ILE A 147 -10.14 -26.12 13.86
CA ILE A 147 -9.23 -26.64 12.84
C ILE A 147 -9.12 -25.65 11.67
N PHE A 148 -7.89 -25.34 11.30
CA PHE A 148 -7.54 -24.67 10.05
C PHE A 148 -6.60 -25.57 9.26
N VAL A 149 -6.90 -25.80 7.98
CA VAL A 149 -6.04 -26.57 7.07
C VAL A 149 -5.33 -25.59 6.16
N ASP A 150 -3.99 -25.63 6.16
CA ASP A 150 -3.18 -24.74 5.34
C ASP A 150 -3.00 -25.24 3.89
N ASP A 151 -2.27 -24.46 3.09
CA ASP A 151 -1.97 -24.74 1.68
C ASP A 151 -1.13 -26.02 1.44
N LYS A 152 -0.59 -26.61 2.52
CA LYS A 152 0.19 -27.85 2.51
C LYS A 152 -0.57 -29.02 3.16
N ASN A 153 -1.89 -28.88 3.31
CA ASN A 153 -2.78 -29.83 3.99
C ASN A 153 -2.39 -30.12 5.45
N ARG A 154 -1.69 -29.20 6.13
CA ARG A 154 -1.37 -29.34 7.54
C ARG A 154 -2.54 -28.86 8.38
N VAL A 155 -2.92 -29.68 9.35
CA VAL A 155 -3.97 -29.37 10.33
C VAL A 155 -3.37 -28.52 11.44
N LEU A 156 -3.90 -27.32 11.63
CA LEU A 156 -3.52 -26.37 12.67
C LEU A 156 -4.72 -26.14 13.59
N LEU A 157 -4.47 -26.00 14.89
CA LEU A 157 -5.48 -25.55 15.84
C LEU A 157 -5.32 -24.04 16.06
N VAL A 158 -6.34 -23.26 15.72
CA VAL A 158 -6.30 -21.80 15.76
C VAL A 158 -7.46 -21.24 16.60
N PRO A 159 -7.29 -20.08 17.27
CA PRO A 159 -8.40 -19.37 17.89
C PRO A 159 -9.31 -18.76 16.80
N MET A 160 -10.34 -19.51 16.41
CA MET A 160 -11.30 -19.14 15.38
C MET A 160 -12.39 -18.23 15.95
N MET A 161 -12.49 -17.01 15.41
CA MET A 161 -13.54 -16.06 15.77
C MET A 161 -14.87 -16.46 15.12
N ASN A 162 -15.98 -16.34 15.87
CA ASN A 162 -17.29 -16.74 15.38
C ASN A 162 -18.34 -15.63 15.58
N LYS A 163 -19.18 -15.45 14.58
CA LYS A 163 -20.31 -14.50 14.63
C LYS A 163 -21.36 -14.85 13.59
N ILE A 164 -22.62 -14.79 13.99
CA ILE A 164 -23.78 -14.93 13.09
C ILE A 164 -24.37 -13.55 12.83
N GLY A 165 -24.72 -13.26 11.57
CA GLY A 165 -25.27 -11.97 11.19
C GLY A 165 -25.76 -11.95 9.74
N ARG A 166 -26.33 -10.82 9.33
CA ARG A 166 -26.71 -10.59 7.92
C ARG A 166 -25.55 -9.89 7.22
N TYR A 167 -25.02 -10.52 6.19
CA TYR A 167 -23.90 -10.01 5.40
C TYR A 167 -24.26 -10.01 3.91
N ARG A 168 -23.60 -9.14 3.15
CA ARG A 168 -23.63 -9.23 1.69
C ARG A 168 -22.72 -10.38 1.28
N ILE A 169 -23.23 -11.26 0.42
CA ILE A 169 -22.50 -12.41 -0.09
C ILE A 169 -22.55 -12.35 -1.61
N PHE A 170 -21.41 -12.48 -2.24
CA PHE A 170 -21.32 -12.81 -3.67
C PHE A 170 -21.07 -14.30 -3.79
N ASP A 171 -22.07 -15.01 -4.30
CA ASP A 171 -22.05 -16.44 -4.52
C ASP A 171 -22.50 -16.69 -5.96
N SER A 172 -21.54 -16.78 -6.87
CA SER A 172 -21.81 -17.06 -8.28
C SER A 172 -21.31 -18.46 -8.60
N THR A 173 -22.22 -19.30 -9.10
CA THR A 173 -21.98 -20.71 -9.41
C THR A 173 -20.94 -20.95 -10.49
N GLY A 174 -20.60 -19.92 -11.29
CA GLY A 174 -19.55 -19.97 -12.31
C GLY A 174 -18.14 -19.67 -11.81
N TYR A 175 -17.98 -19.23 -10.56
CA TYR A 175 -16.67 -18.91 -9.97
C TYR A 175 -16.32 -19.90 -8.86
N GLY A 176 -15.04 -20.28 -8.79
CA GLY A 176 -14.48 -21.20 -7.78
C GLY A 176 -14.36 -20.61 -6.38
N TYR A 177 -15.11 -19.56 -6.04
CA TYR A 177 -15.04 -18.87 -4.75
C TYR A 177 -16.36 -18.20 -4.38
N THR A 178 -16.51 -17.91 -3.09
CA THR A 178 -17.56 -17.08 -2.51
C THR A 178 -16.91 -15.86 -1.84
N ILE A 179 -17.58 -14.70 -1.87
CA ILE A 179 -17.10 -13.50 -1.16
C ILE A 179 -18.11 -13.11 -0.09
N LEU A 180 -17.64 -12.92 1.14
CA LEU A 180 -18.38 -12.24 2.20
C LEU A 180 -17.87 -10.81 2.34
N PHE A 181 -18.76 -9.83 2.34
CA PHE A 181 -18.41 -8.44 2.57
C PHE A 181 -18.72 -8.02 4.01
N GLN A 182 -17.66 -7.80 4.77
CA GLN A 182 -17.74 -7.31 6.14
C GLN A 182 -17.63 -5.77 6.13
N PRO A 183 -18.67 -5.04 6.55
CA PRO A 183 -18.64 -3.57 6.51
C PRO A 183 -17.80 -2.97 7.63
N SER A 184 -17.12 -1.87 7.31
CA SER A 184 -16.45 -1.00 8.27
C SER A 184 -17.43 -0.13 9.05
N ASN A 185 -17.01 0.34 10.23
CA ASN A 185 -17.82 1.16 11.13
C ASN A 185 -18.34 2.45 10.47
N ASP A 186 -17.52 3.07 9.62
CA ASP A 186 -17.89 4.27 8.86
C ASP A 186 -18.80 4.00 7.65
N ARG A 187 -19.08 2.71 7.35
CA ARG A 187 -19.89 2.20 6.24
C ARG A 187 -19.41 2.59 4.84
N LYS A 188 -18.22 3.18 4.72
CA LYS A 188 -17.62 3.56 3.44
C LYS A 188 -16.86 2.40 2.82
N PHE A 189 -16.32 1.51 3.65
CA PHE A 189 -15.46 0.42 3.23
C PHE A 189 -16.06 -0.93 3.59
N TYR A 190 -15.64 -1.93 2.83
CA TYR A 190 -15.92 -3.32 3.10
C TYR A 190 -14.61 -4.07 2.98
N SER A 191 -14.42 -5.07 3.83
CA SER A 191 -13.44 -6.10 3.53
C SER A 191 -14.14 -7.26 2.87
N ALA A 192 -13.65 -7.61 1.71
CA ALA A 192 -14.03 -8.79 0.97
C ALA A 192 -13.24 -9.99 1.48
N ILE A 193 -13.89 -10.90 2.18
CA ILE A 193 -13.33 -12.19 2.57
C ILE A 193 -13.66 -13.16 1.44
N VAL A 194 -12.65 -13.52 0.66
CA VAL A 194 -12.78 -14.44 -0.48
C VAL A 194 -12.43 -15.85 0.00
N LEU A 195 -13.40 -16.74 -0.08
CA LEU A 195 -13.25 -18.14 0.31
C LEU A 195 -13.30 -19.02 -0.94
N PRO A 196 -12.21 -19.72 -1.31
CA PRO A 196 -12.25 -20.74 -2.35
C PRO A 196 -13.28 -21.82 -2.04
N ARG A 197 -13.91 -22.39 -3.06
CA ARG A 197 -14.70 -23.63 -2.94
C ARG A 197 -13.76 -24.82 -2.76
N GLU A 198 -14.31 -25.95 -2.31
CA GLU A 198 -13.52 -27.14 -1.96
C GLU A 198 -12.61 -27.63 -3.10
N GLU A 199 -13.00 -27.44 -4.36
CA GLU A 199 -12.21 -27.87 -5.53
C GLU A 199 -11.09 -26.88 -5.94
N TYR A 200 -11.02 -25.71 -5.30
CA TYR A 200 -10.11 -24.63 -5.69
C TYR A 200 -9.15 -24.27 -4.57
N SER A 201 -7.87 -24.15 -4.90
CA SER A 201 -6.88 -23.57 -3.99
C SER A 201 -6.99 -22.04 -3.97
N VAL A 202 -6.36 -21.43 -2.97
CA VAL A 202 -6.17 -19.96 -2.94
C VAL A 202 -5.46 -19.49 -4.21
N ASN A 203 -4.49 -20.23 -4.72
CA ASN A 203 -3.75 -19.87 -5.94
C ASN A 203 -4.64 -19.91 -7.19
N ASP A 204 -5.54 -20.90 -7.29
CA ASP A 204 -6.47 -20.98 -8.41
C ASP A 204 -7.40 -19.76 -8.42
N VAL A 205 -7.91 -19.40 -7.25
CA VAL A 205 -8.73 -18.19 -7.07
C VAL A 205 -7.94 -16.94 -7.44
N LEU A 206 -6.71 -16.76 -6.95
CA LEU A 206 -5.88 -15.58 -7.26
C LEU A 206 -5.64 -15.41 -8.77
N ASN A 207 -5.53 -16.50 -9.54
CA ASN A 207 -5.32 -16.44 -10.98
C ASN A 207 -6.58 -16.02 -11.76
N ILE A 208 -7.77 -16.35 -11.26
CA ILE A 208 -9.05 -16.02 -11.92
C ILE A 208 -9.71 -14.75 -11.35
N PHE A 209 -9.29 -14.32 -10.15
CA PHE A 209 -9.92 -13.23 -9.42
C PHE A 209 -9.64 -11.88 -10.10
N LYS A 210 -10.68 -11.29 -10.68
CA LYS A 210 -10.61 -9.98 -11.35
C LYS A 210 -11.22 -8.90 -10.46
N VAL A 211 -10.37 -8.12 -9.80
CA VAL A 211 -10.76 -6.96 -8.98
C VAL A 211 -11.72 -5.98 -9.69
N PRO A 212 -11.56 -5.66 -10.99
CA PRO A 212 -12.46 -4.70 -11.66
C PRO A 212 -13.92 -5.18 -11.83
N GLN A 213 -14.23 -6.44 -11.56
CA GLN A 213 -15.55 -7.04 -11.81
C GLN A 213 -16.44 -7.12 -10.57
N ILE A 214 -15.95 -6.68 -9.40
CA ILE A 214 -16.59 -6.88 -8.09
C ILE A 214 -17.15 -5.55 -7.51
N ILE A 215 -16.88 -4.42 -8.18
CA ILE A 215 -17.34 -3.07 -7.79
C ILE A 215 -18.36 -2.55 -8.79
#